data_AF-A0C4Z5-F1
#
_entry.id   AF-A0C4Z5-F1
#
_cell.length_a   1.000
_cell.length_b   1.000
_cell.length_c   1.000
_cell.angle_alpha   90.00
_cell.angle_beta   90.00
_cell.angle_gamma   90.00
#
_symmetry.space_group_name_H-M   'P 1'
#
loop_
_entity.id
_entity.type
_entity.pdbx_description
1 polymer ?
#
loop_
_entity_poly.entity_id
_entity_poly.type
_entity_poly.pdbx_seq_one_letter_code
_entity_poly.pdbx_strand_id
1 'polypeptide(L)'
;MNINQTTDSKKEEFRKYLEKAGVIDQLTRVLVGLYEEPEKPNNAIDYVKKYLGSPVDIDVDKLKLEYEKLKDENIRLKREVAELKKELQAAQQEQN
;
A
#
# COMPACT_ATOMS: atom_id res chain seq x y z
N MET A 1 -33.86 -23.12 -23.10
CA MET A 1 -32.73 -22.28 -22.63
C MET A 1 -31.51 -23.20 -22.52
N ASN A 2 -30.45 -22.95 -23.29
CA ASN A 2 -29.32 -23.87 -23.41
C ASN A 2 -28.48 -23.91 -22.13
N ILE A 3 -28.28 -25.10 -21.58
CA ILE A 3 -27.58 -25.37 -20.32
C ILE A 3 -26.10 -24.91 -20.37
N ASN A 4 -25.52 -24.88 -21.58
CA ASN A 4 -24.17 -24.36 -21.83
C ASN A 4 -24.10 -22.82 -21.70
N GLN A 5 -25.12 -22.09 -22.15
CA GLN A 5 -25.16 -20.62 -22.00
C GLN A 5 -25.28 -20.20 -20.52
N THR A 6 -26.01 -20.98 -19.71
CA THR A 6 -26.15 -20.71 -18.27
C THR A 6 -24.91 -21.08 -17.47
N THR A 7 -24.07 -22.02 -17.94
CA THR A 7 -22.77 -22.31 -17.31
C THR A 7 -21.72 -21.27 -17.66
N ASP A 8 -21.68 -20.80 -18.90
CA ASP A 8 -20.76 -19.75 -19.32
C ASP A 8 -21.09 -18.40 -18.67
N SER A 9 -22.38 -18.06 -18.53
CA SER A 9 -22.83 -16.87 -17.80
C SER A 9 -22.38 -16.88 -16.33
N LYS A 10 -22.48 -18.03 -15.65
CA LYS A 10 -22.06 -18.15 -14.24
C LYS A 10 -20.55 -18.02 -14.07
N LYS A 11 -19.76 -18.56 -15.01
CA LYS A 11 -18.30 -18.41 -14.99
C LYS A 11 -17.90 -16.95 -15.18
N GLU A 12 -18.56 -16.25 -16.09
CA GLU A 12 -18.30 -14.84 -16.36
C GLU A 12 -18.66 -13.95 -15.16
N GLU A 13 -19.80 -14.18 -14.53
CA GLU A 13 -20.18 -13.48 -13.29
C GLU A 13 -19.17 -13.72 -12.16
N PHE A 14 -18.69 -14.95 -12.01
CA PHE A 14 -17.68 -15.27 -11.00
C PHE A 14 -16.35 -14.58 -11.29
N ARG A 15 -15.92 -14.54 -12.56
CA ARG A 15 -14.71 -13.81 -12.97
C ARG A 15 -14.84 -12.32 -12.65
N LYS A 16 -15.95 -11.68 -13.03
CA LYS A 16 -16.22 -10.27 -12.72
C LYS A 16 -16.24 -10.00 -11.22
N TYR A 17 -16.76 -10.93 -10.43
CA TYR A 17 -16.72 -10.82 -8.97
C TYR A 17 -15.28 -10.83 -8.46
N LEU A 18 -14.43 -11.76 -8.91
CA LEU A 18 -13.02 -11.82 -8.50
C LEU A 18 -12.23 -10.58 -8.92
N GLU A 19 -12.50 -10.05 -10.12
CA GLU A 19 -11.92 -8.80 -10.61
C GLU A 19 -12.37 -7.62 -9.74
N LYS A 20 -13.69 -7.45 -9.53
CA LYS A 20 -14.25 -6.36 -8.71
C LYS A 20 -13.80 -6.42 -7.24
N ALA A 21 -13.63 -7.61 -6.70
CA ALA A 21 -13.16 -7.82 -5.33
C ALA A 21 -11.63 -7.69 -5.18
N GLY A 22 -10.89 -7.44 -6.27
CA GLY A 22 -9.43 -7.27 -6.25
C GLY A 22 -8.63 -8.56 -6.07
N VAL A 23 -9.28 -9.74 -6.15
CA VAL A 23 -8.62 -11.04 -5.98
C VAL A 23 -7.61 -11.28 -7.11
N ILE A 24 -7.97 -10.91 -8.34
CA ILE A 24 -7.09 -11.05 -9.51
C ILE A 24 -5.85 -10.18 -9.38
N ASP A 25 -6.01 -8.92 -8.94
CA ASP A 25 -4.90 -7.99 -8.76
C ASP A 25 -3.96 -8.46 -7.66
N GLN A 26 -4.50 -8.97 -6.55
CA GLN A 26 -3.69 -9.51 -5.45
C GLN A 26 -2.91 -10.76 -5.88
N LEU A 27 -3.56 -11.70 -6.58
CA LEU A 27 -2.87 -12.88 -7.13
C LEU A 27 -1.76 -12.46 -8.11
N THR A 28 -2.04 -11.49 -8.96
CA THR A 28 -1.07 -10.96 -9.94
C THR A 28 0.14 -10.36 -9.23
N ARG A 29 -0.07 -9.54 -8.19
CA ARG A 29 1.01 -8.91 -7.41
C ARG A 29 1.92 -9.95 -6.75
N VAL A 30 1.35 -11.00 -6.14
CA VAL A 30 2.13 -12.06 -5.50
C VAL A 30 2.97 -12.84 -6.53
N LEU A 31 2.40 -13.13 -7.71
CA LEU A 31 3.11 -13.83 -8.78
C LEU A 31 4.20 -12.97 -9.43
N VAL A 32 3.96 -11.66 -9.60
CA VAL A 32 4.98 -10.70 -10.07
C VAL A 32 6.11 -10.59 -9.05
N GLY A 33 5.80 -10.44 -7.76
CA GLY A 33 6.81 -10.41 -6.70
C GLY A 33 7.67 -11.67 -6.71
N LEU A 34 7.05 -12.86 -6.79
CA LEU A 34 7.77 -14.12 -6.93
C LEU A 34 8.63 -14.17 -8.21
N TYR A 35 8.14 -13.58 -9.31
CA TYR A 35 8.89 -13.48 -10.57
C TYR A 35 10.08 -12.52 -10.48
N GLU A 36 10.01 -11.47 -9.68
CA GLU A 36 11.06 -10.47 -9.52
C GLU A 36 12.10 -10.82 -8.44
N GLU A 37 11.82 -11.80 -7.57
CA GLU A 37 12.79 -12.25 -6.55
C GLU A 37 14.15 -12.61 -7.18
N PRO A 38 15.26 -11.96 -6.75
CA PRO A 38 16.59 -12.19 -7.31
C PRO A 38 17.10 -13.60 -7.00
N GLU A 39 16.73 -14.14 -5.83
CA GLU A 39 16.93 -15.54 -5.48
C GLU A 39 15.57 -16.21 -5.31
N LYS A 40 15.26 -17.15 -6.22
CA LYS A 40 13.97 -17.85 -6.17
C LYS A 40 13.90 -18.68 -4.90
N PRO A 41 12.80 -18.58 -4.13
CA PRO A 41 12.63 -19.43 -2.96
C PRO A 41 12.59 -20.90 -3.39
N ASN A 42 13.26 -21.76 -2.64
CA ASN A 42 13.25 -23.21 -2.87
C ASN A 42 11.83 -23.79 -2.84
N ASN A 43 10.90 -23.15 -2.12
CA ASN A 43 9.49 -23.50 -2.10
C ASN A 43 8.61 -22.30 -2.48
N ALA A 44 8.21 -22.24 -3.75
CA ALA A 44 7.31 -21.21 -4.26
C ALA A 44 5.92 -21.22 -3.60
N ILE A 45 5.43 -22.39 -3.15
CA ILE A 45 4.13 -22.50 -2.50
C ILE A 45 4.14 -21.79 -1.14
N ASP A 46 5.24 -21.88 -0.39
CA ASP A 46 5.36 -21.20 0.89
C ASP A 46 5.44 -19.69 0.73
N TYR A 47 6.09 -19.21 -0.33
CA TYR A 47 6.05 -17.81 -0.73
C TYR A 47 4.61 -17.35 -0.97
N VAL A 48 3.89 -18.03 -1.87
CA VAL A 48 2.50 -17.67 -2.18
C VAL A 48 1.62 -17.66 -0.93
N LYS A 49 1.72 -18.68 -0.06
CA LYS A 49 0.96 -18.72 1.21
C LYS A 49 1.25 -17.52 2.11
N LYS A 50 2.52 -17.16 2.26
CA LYS A 50 2.96 -16.05 3.11
C LYS A 50 2.44 -14.70 2.59
N TYR A 51 2.58 -14.46 1.29
CA TYR A 51 2.27 -13.15 0.70
C TYR A 51 0.80 -13.00 0.27
N LEU A 52 0.07 -14.11 0.07
CA LEU A 52 -1.37 -14.09 -0.16
C LEU A 52 -2.18 -14.10 1.14
N GLY A 53 -1.66 -14.72 2.20
CA GLY A 53 -2.28 -14.74 3.54
C GLY A 53 -1.96 -13.51 4.40
N SER A 54 -1.09 -12.62 3.93
CA SER A 54 -0.85 -11.33 4.57
C SER A 54 -2.08 -10.43 4.40
N PRO A 55 -2.53 -9.70 5.44
CA PRO A 55 -3.71 -8.84 5.33
C PRO A 55 -3.61 -7.92 4.10
N VAL A 56 -4.59 -8.08 3.21
CA VAL A 56 -4.65 -7.54 1.86
C VAL A 56 -4.86 -6.01 1.85
N ASP A 57 -5.17 -5.41 3.00
CA ASP A 57 -5.56 -4.00 3.13
C ASP A 57 -4.40 -2.99 3.23
N ILE A 58 -3.15 -3.41 3.06
CA ILE A 58 -2.04 -2.45 2.97
C ILE A 58 -1.92 -1.99 1.52
N ASP A 59 -2.70 -0.96 1.19
CA ASP A 59 -2.47 -0.13 0.00
C ASP A 59 -1.12 0.58 0.16
N VAL A 60 -0.06 -0.07 -0.32
CA VAL A 60 1.33 0.39 -0.20
C VAL A 60 1.50 1.77 -0.83
N ASP A 61 0.76 2.09 -1.90
CA ASP A 61 0.87 3.38 -2.58
C ASP A 61 0.18 4.48 -1.78
N LYS A 62 -0.99 4.20 -1.20
CA LYS A 62 -1.62 5.09 -0.23
C LYS A 62 -0.74 5.31 1.00
N LEU A 63 -0.12 4.24 1.52
CA LEU A 63 0.78 4.33 2.67
C LEU A 63 2.04 5.15 2.37
N LYS A 64 2.63 5.00 1.17
CA LYS A 64 3.75 5.83 0.72
C LYS A 64 3.34 7.30 0.59
N LEU A 65 2.18 7.57 0.01
CA LEU A 65 1.65 8.93 -0.14
C LEU A 65 1.42 9.59 1.22
N GLU A 66 0.83 8.85 2.16
CA GLU A 66 0.59 9.31 3.52
C GLU A 66 1.91 9.54 4.27
N TYR A 67 2.89 8.65 4.10
CA TYR A 67 4.23 8.81 4.67
C TYR A 67 4.93 10.09 4.18
N GLU A 68 4.96 10.34 2.87
CA GLU A 68 5.61 11.56 2.34
C GLU A 68 4.87 12.82 2.79
N LYS A 69 3.53 12.82 2.85
CA LYS A 69 2.76 13.94 3.42
C LYS A 69 3.12 14.22 4.88
N LEU A 70 3.14 13.19 5.72
CA LEU A 70 3.50 13.31 7.13
C LEU A 70 4.94 13.82 7.31
N LYS A 71 5.85 13.35 6.47
CA LYS A 71 7.26 13.76 6.48
C LYS A 71 7.43 15.22 6.10
N ASP A 72 6.75 15.69 5.05
CA ASP A 72 6.77 17.10 4.65
C ASP A 72 6.20 18.01 5.74
N GLU A 73 5.08 17.60 6.36
CA GLU A 73 4.48 18.33 7.48
C GLU A 73 5.40 18.36 8.71
N ASN A 74 6.08 17.25 9.01
CA ASN A 74 7.05 17.20 10.09
C ASN A 74 8.23 18.16 9.86
N ILE A 75 8.71 18.25 8.62
CA ILE A 75 9.77 19.20 8.24
C ILE A 75 9.28 20.64 8.41
N ARG A 76 8.07 20.95 7.95
CA ARG A 76 7.46 22.28 8.09
C ARG A 76 7.34 22.68 9.57
N LEU A 77 6.75 21.82 10.39
CA LEU A 77 6.56 22.06 11.82
C LEU A 77 7.90 22.23 12.55
N LYS A 78 8.92 21.44 12.21
CA LYS A 78 10.27 21.58 12.79
C LYS A 78 10.91 22.93 12.47
N ARG A 79 10.71 23.46 11.26
CA ARG A 79 11.20 24.80 10.88
C ARG A 79 10.49 25.89 11.67
N GLU A 80 9.17 25.85 11.73
CA GLU A 80 8.35 26.82 12.45
C GLU A 80 8.70 26.83 13.95
N VAL A 81 8.87 25.66 14.57
CA VAL A 81 9.33 25.55 15.96
C VAL A 81 10.73 26.15 16.15
N ALA A 82 11.64 26.00 15.18
CA ALA A 82 12.98 26.58 15.26
C ALA A 82 12.95 28.11 15.16
N GLU A 83 12.13 28.66 14.26
CA GLU A 83 11.95 30.10 14.08
C GLU A 83 11.32 30.75 15.31
N LEU A 84 10.20 30.20 15.80
CA LEU A 84 9.54 30.71 17.00
C LEU A 84 10.42 30.66 18.24
N LYS A 85 11.24 29.60 18.39
CA LYS A 85 12.22 29.53 19.49
C LYS A 85 13.28 30.63 19.40
N LYS A 86 13.72 30.97 18.18
CA LYS A 86 14.69 32.04 17.95
C LYS A 86 14.08 33.41 18.26
N GLU A 87 12.85 33.66 17.82
CA GLU A 87 12.12 34.90 18.12
C GLU A 87 11.87 35.06 19.62
N LEU A 88 11.45 33.99 20.30
CA LEU A 88 11.23 34.01 21.75
C LEU A 88 12.52 34.32 22.51
N GLN A 89 13.64 33.73 22.10
CA GLN A 89 14.95 34.04 22.70
C GLN A 89 15.35 35.50 22.48
N ALA A 90 15.15 36.04 21.27
CA ALA A 90 15.44 37.44 20.97
C ALA A 90 14.58 38.39 21.82
N ALA A 91 13.27 38.15 21.91
CA ALA A 91 12.36 38.95 22.72
C ALA A 91 12.68 38.90 24.22
N GLN A 92 13.13 37.74 24.73
CA GLN A 92 13.59 37.58 26.11
C GLN A 92 14.91 38.28 26.40
N GLN A 93 15.78 38.45 25.40
CA GLN A 93 17.04 39.19 25.52
C GLN A 93 16.81 40.70 25.49
N GLU A 94 15.80 41.20 24.79
CA GLU A 94 15.46 42.63 24.73
C GLU A 94 14.75 43.15 26.00
N GLN A 95 14.18 42.27 26.82
CA GLN A 95 13.49 42.63 28.08
C GLN A 95 14.37 42.57 29.33
N ASN A 96 15.65 42.18 29.22
CA ASN A 96 16.63 42.14 30.30
C ASN A 96 17.74 43.19 30.10
#